data_AF-A0A345QYG6-F1
#
_entry.id   AF-A0A345QYG6-F1
#
_cell.length_a   1.000
_cell.length_b   1.000
_cell.length_c   1.000
_cell.angle_alpha   90.00
_cell.angle_beta   90.00
_cell.angle_gamma   90.00
#
_symmetry.space_group_name_H-M   'P 1'
#
loop_
_entity.id
_entity.type
_entity.pdbx_description
1 polymer ?
#
loop_
_entity_poly.entity_id
_entity_poly.type
_entity_poly.pdbx_seq_one_letter_code
_entity_poly.pdbx_strand_id
1 'polypeptide(L)'
;MTDTKNSNPAGAQDLNEKVKATAASATDEAKARAKDVADTVASDAARYADEAKGAAASEVKGVASALRTAADELRSGSPQERTFSQLADGLADASDSMRDKDLGEMVGAVTDFAKRNPFVFLGGAALVGFAATRFAKASNTGARGERYAYEGREMERPVPAERAHNLDTGDVASPAVNTTPKGSTV
;
A
#
# COMPACT_ATOMS: atom_id res chain seq x y z
N MET A 1 26.09 39.37 -36.37
CA MET A 1 26.98 38.40 -35.69
C MET A 1 26.11 37.41 -34.93
N THR A 2 26.39 36.12 -35.02
CA THR A 2 25.68 35.06 -34.29
C THR A 2 26.56 34.56 -33.16
N ASP A 3 26.25 34.92 -31.92
CA ASP A 3 27.00 34.47 -30.74
C ASP A 3 26.69 33.02 -30.39
N THR A 4 27.47 32.10 -30.97
CA THR A 4 27.54 30.70 -30.54
C THR A 4 28.27 30.61 -29.20
N LYS A 5 27.53 30.76 -28.09
CA LYS A 5 28.12 30.75 -26.74
C LYS A 5 28.44 29.33 -26.27
N ASN A 6 29.68 28.93 -26.57
CA ASN A 6 30.49 27.88 -25.95
C ASN A 6 29.94 27.27 -24.63
N SER A 7 29.54 26.01 -24.67
CA SER A 7 29.13 25.23 -23.48
C SER A 7 30.34 24.59 -22.81
N ASN A 8 30.69 25.08 -21.62
CA ASN A 8 31.91 24.71 -20.89
C ASN A 8 31.82 23.32 -20.21
N PRO A 9 32.70 22.34 -20.52
CA PRO A 9 32.62 20.98 -19.95
C PRO A 9 32.99 20.88 -18.45
N ALA A 10 33.68 21.88 -17.89
CA ALA A 10 34.21 21.81 -16.52
C ALA A 10 33.11 21.72 -15.43
N GLY A 11 31.95 22.36 -15.63
CA GLY A 11 30.86 22.33 -14.64
C GLY A 11 30.17 20.97 -14.51
N ALA A 12 30.14 20.17 -15.58
CA ALA A 12 29.61 18.82 -15.57
C ALA A 12 30.58 17.81 -14.92
N GLN A 13 31.89 18.09 -14.96
CA GLN A 13 32.92 17.25 -14.33
C GLN A 13 32.89 17.41 -12.81
N ASP A 14 32.92 18.66 -12.31
CA ASP A 14 32.86 18.97 -10.87
C ASP A 14 31.57 18.44 -10.20
N LEU A 15 30.42 18.54 -10.89
CA LEU A 15 29.16 17.96 -10.41
C LEU A 15 29.20 16.42 -10.38
N ASN A 16 29.69 15.76 -11.43
CA ASN A 16 29.82 14.30 -11.44
C ASN A 16 30.79 13.79 -10.38
N GLU A 17 31.87 14.52 -10.11
CA GLU A 17 32.86 14.16 -9.10
C GLU A 17 32.30 14.30 -7.68
N LYS A 18 31.55 15.39 -7.40
CA LYS A 18 30.78 15.54 -6.15
C LYS A 18 29.69 14.47 -5.99
N VAL A 19 28.91 14.20 -7.04
CA VAL A 19 27.90 13.12 -7.02
C VAL A 19 28.55 11.76 -6.75
N LYS A 20 29.69 11.47 -7.38
CA LYS A 20 30.43 10.22 -7.18
C LYS A 20 31.02 10.11 -5.77
N ALA A 21 31.58 11.19 -5.21
CA ALA A 21 32.09 11.23 -3.85
C ALA A 21 30.96 11.08 -2.81
N THR A 22 29.86 11.81 -2.96
CA THR A 22 28.68 11.68 -2.09
C THR A 22 28.06 10.30 -2.19
N ALA A 23 27.94 9.74 -3.40
CA ALA A 23 27.42 8.39 -3.61
C ALA A 23 28.34 7.33 -2.99
N ALA A 24 29.67 7.46 -3.10
CA ALA A 24 30.62 6.53 -2.47
C ALA A 24 30.47 6.53 -0.95
N SER A 25 30.58 7.70 -0.30
CA SER A 25 30.45 7.81 1.16
C SER A 25 29.08 7.35 1.67
N ALA A 26 27.99 7.70 0.97
CA ALA A 26 26.65 7.23 1.32
C ALA A 26 26.50 5.71 1.12
N THR A 27 27.15 5.13 0.10
CA THR A 27 27.13 3.67 -0.14
C THR A 27 27.88 2.93 0.96
N ASP A 28 29.05 3.41 1.40
CA ASP A 28 29.84 2.74 2.43
C ASP A 28 29.15 2.76 3.81
N GLU A 29 28.59 3.90 4.23
CA GLU A 29 27.80 3.94 5.47
C GLU A 29 26.52 3.10 5.35
N ALA A 30 25.77 3.22 4.25
CA ALA A 30 24.56 2.43 4.04
C ALA A 30 24.84 0.92 4.03
N LYS A 31 25.98 0.50 3.45
CA LYS A 31 26.40 -0.91 3.40
C LYS A 31 26.75 -1.46 4.78
N ALA A 32 27.45 -0.68 5.62
CA ALA A 32 27.73 -1.07 7.00
C ALA A 32 26.43 -1.24 7.80
N ARG A 33 25.57 -0.21 7.81
CA ARG A 33 24.27 -0.22 8.48
C ARG A 33 23.38 -1.37 8.00
N ALA A 34 23.31 -1.59 6.69
CA ALA A 34 22.50 -2.65 6.10
C ALA A 34 23.02 -4.05 6.47
N LYS A 35 24.33 -4.23 6.61
CA LYS A 35 24.90 -5.52 7.06
C LYS A 35 24.53 -5.83 8.50
N ASP A 36 24.68 -4.87 9.43
CA ASP A 36 24.34 -5.09 10.85
C ASP A 36 22.85 -5.42 11.03
N VAL A 37 21.98 -4.71 10.30
CA VAL A 37 20.53 -5.00 10.28
C VAL A 37 20.24 -6.36 9.65
N ALA A 38 20.88 -6.71 8.52
CA ALA A 38 20.66 -7.97 7.85
C ALA A 38 21.10 -9.18 8.69
N ASP A 39 22.28 -9.12 9.32
CA ASP A 39 22.78 -10.20 10.18
C ASP A 39 21.86 -10.43 11.39
N THR A 40 21.31 -9.35 11.96
CA THR A 40 20.32 -9.40 13.06
C THR A 40 19.00 -10.03 12.58
N VAL A 41 18.41 -9.48 11.50
CA VAL A 41 17.11 -9.94 10.97
C VAL A 41 17.18 -11.38 10.46
N ALA A 42 18.28 -11.80 9.81
CA ALA A 42 18.46 -13.16 9.35
C ALA A 42 18.47 -14.18 10.51
N SER A 43 19.11 -13.83 11.62
CA SER A 43 19.22 -14.68 12.81
C SER A 43 17.86 -14.94 13.48
N ASP A 44 16.98 -13.94 13.51
CA ASP A 44 15.63 -14.09 14.07
C ASP A 44 14.63 -14.68 13.06
N ALA A 45 14.71 -14.29 11.79
CA ALA A 45 13.85 -14.82 10.73
C ALA A 45 14.02 -16.33 10.54
N ALA A 46 15.25 -16.84 10.67
CA ALA A 46 15.55 -18.28 10.55
C ALA A 46 14.74 -19.16 11.50
N ARG A 47 14.29 -18.64 12.66
CA ARG A 47 13.49 -19.40 13.64
C ARG A 47 12.00 -19.51 13.29
N TYR A 48 11.50 -18.63 12.42
CA TYR A 48 10.08 -18.53 12.08
C TYR A 48 9.78 -18.80 10.60
N ALA A 49 10.82 -18.94 9.77
CA ALA A 49 10.68 -18.95 8.33
C ALA A 49 9.99 -20.20 7.78
N ASP A 50 10.18 -21.40 8.34
CA ASP A 50 9.59 -22.62 7.76
C ASP A 50 8.05 -22.63 7.80
N GLU A 51 7.45 -22.09 8.87
CA GLU A 51 6.00 -21.96 8.99
C GLU A 51 5.48 -20.80 8.12
N ALA A 52 6.18 -19.65 8.15
CA ALA A 52 5.83 -18.49 7.32
C ALA A 52 5.95 -18.77 5.81
N LYS A 53 6.93 -19.59 5.41
CA LYS A 53 7.18 -20.07 4.04
C LYS A 53 5.96 -20.80 3.49
N GLY A 54 5.37 -21.73 4.25
CA GLY A 54 4.22 -22.50 3.81
C GLY A 54 3.00 -21.62 3.51
N ALA A 55 2.73 -20.64 4.38
CA ALA A 55 1.69 -19.65 4.19
C ALA A 55 1.98 -18.74 2.97
N ALA A 56 3.19 -18.18 2.89
CA ALA A 56 3.59 -17.31 1.79
C ALA A 56 3.55 -18.02 0.42
N ALA A 57 4.05 -19.25 0.33
CA ALA A 57 3.99 -20.05 -0.89
C ALA A 57 2.53 -20.32 -1.31
N SER A 58 1.63 -20.56 -0.35
CA SER A 58 0.21 -20.78 -0.62
C SER A 58 -0.49 -19.53 -1.19
N GLU A 59 -0.21 -18.35 -0.63
CA GLU A 59 -0.71 -17.07 -1.15
C GLU A 59 -0.17 -16.77 -2.56
N VAL A 60 1.14 -16.95 -2.77
CA VAL A 60 1.80 -16.76 -4.07
C VAL A 60 1.19 -17.70 -5.13
N LYS A 61 0.93 -18.96 -4.76
CA LYS A 61 0.23 -19.94 -5.61
C LYS A 61 -1.23 -19.57 -5.88
N GLY A 62 -1.92 -18.97 -4.91
CA GLY A 62 -3.26 -18.42 -5.08
C GLY A 62 -3.30 -17.30 -6.13
N VAL A 63 -2.35 -16.37 -6.07
CA VAL A 63 -2.19 -15.31 -7.08
C VAL A 63 -1.81 -15.88 -8.45
N ALA A 64 -0.92 -16.87 -8.49
CA ALA A 64 -0.55 -17.56 -9.74
C ALA A 64 -1.78 -18.22 -10.40
N SER A 65 -2.61 -18.90 -9.61
CA SER A 65 -3.88 -19.50 -10.05
C SER A 65 -4.87 -18.44 -10.57
N ALA A 66 -5.03 -17.32 -9.86
CA ALA A 66 -5.90 -16.22 -10.32
C ALA A 66 -5.41 -15.58 -11.64
N LEU A 67 -4.09 -15.41 -11.81
CA LEU A 67 -3.49 -14.94 -13.06
C LEU A 67 -3.63 -15.95 -14.19
N ARG A 68 -3.55 -17.25 -13.90
CA ARG A 68 -3.80 -18.35 -14.85
C ARG A 68 -5.24 -18.32 -15.36
N THR A 69 -6.23 -18.32 -14.47
CA THR A 69 -7.64 -18.19 -14.83
C THR A 69 -7.91 -16.92 -15.64
N ALA A 70 -7.29 -15.79 -15.26
CA ALA A 70 -7.41 -14.56 -16.04
C ALA A 70 -6.81 -14.68 -17.45
N ALA A 71 -5.69 -15.38 -17.62
CA ALA A 71 -5.11 -15.65 -18.94
C ALA A 71 -6.03 -16.55 -19.79
N ASP A 72 -6.64 -17.56 -19.19
CA ASP A 72 -7.50 -18.53 -19.87
C ASP A 72 -8.85 -17.91 -20.31
N GLU A 73 -9.35 -16.90 -19.58
CA GLU A 73 -10.51 -16.05 -19.95
C GLU A 73 -10.18 -15.00 -21.02
N LEU A 74 -8.89 -14.74 -21.28
CA LEU A 74 -8.46 -13.78 -22.28
C LEU A 74 -8.52 -14.38 -23.70
N ARG A 75 -8.51 -13.51 -24.72
CA ARG A 75 -8.54 -13.97 -26.12
C ARG A 75 -7.30 -14.81 -26.43
N SER A 76 -7.50 -16.07 -26.76
CA SER A 76 -6.38 -16.97 -27.08
C SER A 76 -5.55 -16.49 -28.28
N GLY A 77 -4.23 -16.62 -28.14
CA GLY A 77 -3.19 -16.05 -28.99
C GLY A 77 -2.80 -14.61 -28.63
N SER A 78 -3.50 -13.92 -27.73
CA SER A 78 -3.26 -12.49 -27.47
C SER A 78 -1.91 -12.23 -26.78
N PRO A 79 -1.31 -11.04 -26.97
CA PRO A 79 -0.14 -10.63 -26.20
C PRO A 79 -0.42 -10.61 -24.69
N GLN A 80 -1.64 -10.26 -24.29
CA GLN A 80 -2.06 -10.16 -22.89
C GLN A 80 -2.19 -11.54 -22.24
N GLU A 81 -2.86 -12.53 -22.88
CA GLU A 81 -2.91 -13.94 -22.44
C GLU A 81 -1.48 -14.46 -22.18
N ARG A 82 -0.57 -14.24 -23.14
CA ARG A 82 0.83 -14.67 -23.02
C ARG A 82 1.56 -13.98 -21.86
N THR A 83 1.36 -12.69 -21.64
CA THR A 83 1.97 -11.97 -20.50
C THR A 83 1.42 -12.48 -19.16
N PHE A 84 0.10 -12.60 -19.02
CA PHE A 84 -0.52 -13.13 -17.79
C PHE A 84 -0.11 -14.59 -17.53
N SER A 85 0.02 -15.39 -18.59
CA SER A 85 0.55 -16.75 -18.50
C SER A 85 1.98 -16.78 -17.97
N GLN A 86 2.90 -16.02 -18.58
CA GLN A 86 4.31 -15.98 -18.15
C GLN A 86 4.46 -15.50 -16.71
N LEU A 87 3.60 -14.57 -16.26
CA LEU A 87 3.54 -14.14 -14.87
C LEU A 87 3.02 -15.24 -13.95
N ALA A 88 1.93 -15.93 -14.33
CA ALA A 88 1.39 -17.05 -13.56
C ALA A 88 2.39 -18.20 -13.40
N ASP A 89 3.09 -18.58 -14.48
CA ASP A 89 4.07 -19.67 -14.48
C ASP A 89 5.29 -19.32 -13.61
N GLY A 90 5.87 -18.13 -13.79
CA GLY A 90 6.97 -17.67 -12.95
C GLY A 90 6.61 -17.51 -11.47
N LEU A 91 5.33 -17.23 -11.17
CA LEU A 91 4.84 -17.12 -9.80
C LEU A 91 4.53 -18.50 -9.18
N ALA A 92 4.09 -19.47 -9.99
CA ALA A 92 3.98 -20.87 -9.58
C ALA A 92 5.36 -21.48 -9.27
N ASP A 93 6.34 -21.32 -10.18
CA ASP A 93 7.73 -21.75 -9.99
C ASP A 93 8.37 -21.12 -8.74
N ALA A 94 8.05 -19.86 -8.46
CA ALA A 94 8.46 -19.17 -7.25
C ALA A 94 7.81 -19.77 -5.99
N SER A 95 6.51 -20.12 -6.03
CA SER A 95 5.82 -20.76 -4.90
C SER A 95 6.35 -22.17 -4.59
N ASP A 96 6.67 -22.94 -5.62
CA ASP A 96 7.23 -24.29 -5.46
C ASP A 96 8.69 -24.23 -4.99
N SER A 97 9.51 -23.37 -5.60
CA SER A 97 10.85 -23.03 -5.06
C SER A 97 10.79 -22.51 -3.62
N MET A 98 9.74 -21.77 -3.25
CA MET A 98 9.59 -21.25 -1.90
C MET A 98 9.30 -22.38 -0.91
N ARG A 99 8.39 -23.30 -1.23
CA ARG A 99 8.10 -24.44 -0.35
C ARG A 99 9.32 -25.36 -0.19
N ASP A 100 10.03 -25.65 -1.27
CA ASP A 100 10.95 -26.78 -1.33
C ASP A 100 12.42 -26.42 -1.01
N LYS A 101 12.80 -25.13 -0.97
CA LYS A 101 14.19 -24.67 -0.71
C LYS A 101 14.38 -24.04 0.67
N ASP A 102 15.59 -24.14 1.22
CA ASP A 102 15.94 -23.46 2.47
C ASP A 102 16.12 -21.94 2.30
N LEU A 103 15.96 -21.20 3.39
CA LEU A 103 16.16 -19.73 3.45
C LEU A 103 17.47 -19.27 2.79
N GLY A 104 18.57 -19.98 3.02
CA GLY A 104 19.88 -19.64 2.45
C GLY A 104 19.90 -19.70 0.93
N GLU A 105 19.23 -20.69 0.33
CA GLU A 105 19.10 -20.82 -1.11
C GLU A 105 18.19 -19.74 -1.71
N MET A 106 17.10 -19.39 -1.01
CA MET A 106 16.22 -18.28 -1.40
C MET A 106 16.98 -16.96 -1.46
N VAL A 107 17.75 -16.64 -0.41
CA VAL A 107 18.56 -15.41 -0.35
C VAL A 107 19.62 -15.43 -1.46
N GLY A 108 20.23 -16.58 -1.75
CA GLY A 108 21.10 -16.77 -2.90
C GLY A 108 20.41 -16.44 -4.24
N ALA A 109 19.22 -17.02 -4.48
CA ALA A 109 18.45 -16.79 -5.69
C ALA A 109 18.00 -15.32 -5.86
N VAL A 110 17.56 -14.66 -4.78
CA VAL A 110 17.22 -13.23 -4.77
C VAL A 110 18.45 -12.37 -5.06
N THR A 111 19.61 -12.72 -4.49
CA THR A 111 20.89 -12.01 -4.72
C THR A 111 21.33 -12.09 -6.18
N ASP A 112 21.25 -13.28 -6.79
CA ASP A 112 21.59 -13.46 -8.20
C ASP A 112 20.57 -12.80 -9.15
N PHE A 113 19.28 -12.80 -8.79
CA PHE A 113 18.28 -12.01 -9.53
C PHE A 113 18.59 -10.51 -9.46
N ALA A 114 18.91 -9.97 -8.28
CA ALA A 114 19.25 -8.57 -8.08
C ALA A 114 20.49 -8.14 -8.89
N LYS A 115 21.52 -9.00 -8.94
CA LYS A 115 22.73 -8.79 -9.76
C LYS A 115 22.45 -8.82 -11.27
N ARG A 116 21.49 -9.62 -11.72
CA ARG A 116 21.09 -9.70 -13.14
C ARG A 116 20.17 -8.56 -13.56
N ASN A 117 19.26 -8.12 -12.68
CA ASN A 117 18.20 -7.16 -12.99
C ASN A 117 18.17 -5.99 -11.97
N PRO A 118 19.23 -5.17 -11.88
CA PRO A 118 19.37 -4.16 -10.81
C PRO A 118 18.21 -3.14 -10.80
N PHE A 119 17.75 -2.68 -11.96
CA PHE A 119 16.63 -1.73 -12.04
C PHE A 119 15.30 -2.32 -11.51
N VAL A 120 15.02 -3.60 -11.81
CA VAL A 120 13.81 -4.28 -11.33
C VAL A 120 13.88 -4.48 -9.82
N PHE A 121 15.05 -4.87 -9.31
CA PHE A 121 15.27 -5.02 -7.87
C PHE A 121 15.15 -3.70 -7.11
N LEU A 122 15.79 -2.61 -7.58
CA LEU A 122 15.68 -1.29 -6.95
C LEU A 122 14.24 -0.76 -6.98
N GLY A 123 13.53 -0.91 -8.10
CA GLY A 123 12.13 -0.52 -8.22
C GLY A 123 11.20 -1.31 -7.28
N GLY A 124 11.36 -2.64 -7.25
CA GLY A 124 10.61 -3.52 -6.35
C GLY A 124 10.87 -3.22 -4.87
N ALA A 125 12.15 -3.07 -4.48
CA ALA A 125 12.53 -2.74 -3.11
C ALA A 125 11.98 -1.38 -2.66
N ALA A 126 11.97 -0.37 -3.52
CA ALA A 126 11.38 0.93 -3.23
C ALA A 126 9.86 0.85 -3.01
N LEU A 127 9.15 0.08 -3.85
CA LEU A 127 7.70 -0.15 -3.70
C LEU A 127 7.37 -0.92 -2.40
N VAL A 128 8.13 -1.97 -2.09
CA VAL A 128 7.97 -2.75 -0.84
C VAL A 128 8.25 -1.89 0.39
N GLY A 129 9.34 -1.10 0.38
CA GLY A 129 9.67 -0.19 1.48
C GLY A 129 8.61 0.90 1.70
N PHE A 130 8.05 1.45 0.62
CA PHE A 130 6.93 2.40 0.70
C PHE A 130 5.65 1.73 1.24
N ALA A 131 5.32 0.53 0.75
CA ALA A 131 4.16 -0.23 1.23
C ALA A 131 4.28 -0.57 2.73
N ALA A 132 5.45 -1.02 3.18
CA ALA A 132 5.75 -1.27 4.59
C ALA A 132 5.61 -0.01 5.44
N THR A 133 6.14 1.13 4.96
CA THR A 133 6.00 2.44 5.62
C THR A 133 4.53 2.86 5.74
N ARG A 134 3.74 2.66 4.68
CA ARG A 134 2.29 2.96 4.68
C ARG A 134 1.55 2.05 5.65
N PHE A 135 1.86 0.76 5.67
CA PHE A 135 1.26 -0.22 6.59
C PHE A 135 1.57 0.14 8.05
N ALA A 136 2.83 0.43 8.39
CA ALA A 136 3.23 0.85 9.74
C ALA A 136 2.54 2.16 10.19
N LYS A 137 2.33 3.11 9.27
CA LYS A 137 1.57 4.34 9.57
C LYS A 137 0.07 4.07 9.75
N ALA A 138 -0.49 3.14 8.98
CA ALA A 138 -1.90 2.76 9.07
C ALA A 138 -2.20 1.99 10.38
N SER A 139 -1.37 1.02 10.76
CA SER A 139 -1.55 0.25 12.00
C SER A 139 -1.48 1.14 13.25
N ASN A 140 -0.62 2.16 13.25
CA ASN A 140 -0.53 3.13 14.35
C ASN A 140 -1.77 4.05 14.50
N THR A 141 -2.71 4.02 13.55
CA THR A 141 -3.97 4.80 13.64
C THR A 141 -5.04 4.07 14.47
N GLY A 142 -4.92 2.75 14.67
CA GLY A 142 -5.85 1.97 15.51
C GLY A 142 -5.77 2.27 17.01
N ALA A 143 -4.66 2.84 17.50
CA ALA A 143 -4.43 3.10 18.92
C ALA A 143 -4.99 4.45 19.45
N ARG A 144 -5.71 5.21 18.62
CA ARG A 144 -6.31 6.51 19.00
C ARG A 144 -7.85 6.51 18.98
N GLY A 145 -8.46 5.35 19.27
CA GLY A 145 -9.90 5.14 19.26
C GLY A 145 -10.60 5.19 20.63
N GLU A 146 -9.89 5.02 21.75
CA GLU A 146 -10.54 4.78 23.06
C GLU A 146 -9.96 5.65 24.19
N ARG A 147 -10.15 6.98 24.08
CA ARG A 147 -10.15 7.90 25.24
C ARG A 147 -11.23 8.98 25.12
N TYR A 148 -12.45 8.57 24.77
CA TYR A 148 -13.62 9.30 25.26
C TYR A 148 -13.79 8.94 26.73
N ALA A 149 -13.08 9.67 27.58
CA ALA A 149 -13.33 9.62 29.01
C ALA A 149 -14.80 10.03 29.23
N TYR A 150 -15.55 9.16 29.92
CA TYR A 150 -16.90 9.42 30.36
C TYR A 150 -16.84 10.38 31.55
N GLU A 151 -16.38 11.61 31.30
CA GLU A 151 -16.28 12.65 32.32
C GLU A 151 -17.69 13.20 32.55
N GLY A 152 -18.25 12.88 33.72
CA GLY A 152 -19.64 13.15 34.05
C GLY A 152 -19.92 14.65 34.11
N ARG A 153 -20.51 15.21 33.06
CA ARG A 153 -21.26 16.46 33.18
C ARG A 153 -22.66 16.16 33.68
N GLU A 154 -22.84 16.49 34.95
CA GLU A 154 -24.09 16.60 35.66
C GLU A 154 -25.13 17.33 34.79
N MET A 155 -26.24 16.64 34.47
CA MET A 155 -27.31 17.21 33.66
C MET A 155 -28.17 18.14 34.52
N GLU A 156 -27.71 19.37 34.67
CA GLU A 156 -28.48 20.46 35.26
C GLU A 156 -29.75 20.67 34.42
N ARG A 157 -30.90 20.26 34.95
CA ARG A 157 -32.18 20.31 34.23
C ARG A 157 -32.68 21.75 34.25
N PRO A 158 -32.91 22.41 33.11
CA PRO A 158 -33.55 23.72 33.10
C PRO A 158 -34.99 23.57 33.60
N VAL A 159 -35.30 24.19 34.73
CA VAL A 159 -36.68 24.30 35.22
C VAL A 159 -37.48 25.17 34.24
N PRO A 160 -38.63 24.71 33.71
CA PRO A 160 -39.46 25.54 32.85
C PRO A 160 -40.07 26.68 33.68
N ALA A 161 -39.62 27.90 33.43
CA ALA A 161 -40.19 29.09 34.05
C ALA A 161 -41.63 29.28 33.55
N GLU A 162 -42.57 29.20 34.49
CA GLU A 162 -44.00 29.40 34.29
C GLU A 162 -44.27 30.78 33.66
N ARG A 163 -44.85 30.78 32.44
CA ARG A 163 -45.18 32.01 31.72
C ARG A 163 -46.67 32.06 31.40
N ALA A 164 -47.47 32.44 32.39
CA ALA A 164 -48.86 32.80 32.17
C ALA A 164 -48.94 34.13 31.39
N HIS A 165 -49.66 34.14 30.26
CA HIS A 165 -50.77 35.10 30.05
C HIS A 165 -51.57 34.84 28.75
N ASN A 166 -52.89 34.91 28.94
CA ASN A 166 -53.95 35.31 28.01
C ASN A 166 -54.28 34.47 26.77
N LEU A 167 -55.58 34.17 26.67
CA LEU A 167 -56.26 33.76 25.45
C LEU A 167 -56.38 34.96 24.50
N ASP A 168 -56.28 34.71 23.20
CA ASP A 168 -57.04 35.45 22.20
C ASP A 168 -57.65 34.43 21.23
N THR A 169 -58.96 34.53 21.01
CA THR A 169 -59.73 33.61 20.17
C THR A 169 -60.35 34.40 19.02
N GLY A 170 -59.69 34.36 17.86
CA GLY A 170 -60.20 34.97 16.63
C GLY A 170 -59.52 34.40 15.38
N ASP A 171 -60.33 34.13 14.35
CA ASP A 171 -60.00 34.29 12.91
C ASP A 171 -58.63 33.79 12.40
N VAL A 172 -58.48 32.77 11.53
CA VAL A 172 -59.08 32.60 10.18
C VAL A 172 -58.68 31.25 9.52
N ALA A 173 -59.52 30.78 8.59
CA ALA A 173 -59.19 30.04 7.33
C ALA A 173 -58.32 28.76 7.31
N SER A 174 -58.98 27.62 7.13
CA SER A 174 -58.59 26.62 6.11
C SER A 174 -58.90 27.20 4.70
N PRO A 175 -58.23 26.81 3.59
CA PRO A 175 -57.72 25.47 3.26
C PRO A 175 -56.26 25.52 2.68
N ALA A 176 -55.68 24.53 1.98
CA ALA A 176 -56.15 23.28 1.39
C ALA A 176 -55.02 22.22 1.26
N VAL A 177 -55.39 20.97 0.98
CA VAL A 177 -54.51 19.95 0.36
C VAL A 177 -55.16 19.46 -0.94
N ASN A 178 -54.53 19.78 -2.07
CA ASN A 178 -54.92 19.29 -3.39
C ASN A 178 -53.78 18.44 -3.97
N THR A 179 -53.98 17.12 -4.07
CA THR A 179 -53.32 16.25 -5.06
C THR A 179 -54.06 14.91 -5.22
N THR A 180 -55.11 14.91 -6.05
CA THR A 180 -55.48 13.77 -6.91
C THR A 180 -54.62 13.89 -8.18
N PRO A 181 -53.98 12.84 -8.77
CA PRO A 181 -54.50 11.49 -9.08
C PRO A 181 -53.47 10.36 -8.78
N LYS A 182 -53.57 9.07 -9.14
CA LYS A 182 -54.47 8.17 -9.93
C LYS A 182 -54.75 6.94 -9.04
N GLY A 183 -55.84 6.19 -9.12
CA GLY A 183 -56.51 5.67 -10.31
C GLY A 183 -55.99 4.26 -10.65
N SER A 184 -56.52 3.23 -9.98
CA SER A 184 -56.44 1.82 -10.38
C SER A 184 -57.50 0.98 -9.64
N THR A 185 -57.76 -0.22 -10.17
CA THR A 185 -58.56 -1.37 -9.68
C THR A 185 -60.10 -1.30 -9.75
N VAL A 186 -60.59 -2.10 -10.71
CA VAL A 186 -61.92 -2.73 -10.92
C VAL A 186 -63.07 -1.82 -11.38
#